data_AF-B7S346-F1
#
_entry.id   AF-B7S346-F1
#
_cell.length_a   1.000
_cell.length_b   1.000
_cell.length_c   1.000
_cell.angle_alpha   90.00
_cell.angle_beta   90.00
_cell.angle_gamma   90.00
#
_symmetry.space_group_name_H-M   'P 1'
#
loop_
_entity.id
_entity.type
_entity.pdbx_description
1 polymer ?
#
loop_
_entity_poly.entity_id
_entity_poly.type
_entity_poly.pdbx_seq_one_letter_code
_entity_poly.pdbx_strand_id
1 'polypeptide(L)'
;MLISDAVQIWRDPGGDYHIEWQSTEPDTEVTVEPLGDGVVTHREESPGARVSGLPLGNRHFFRLRDQHGNEVLASERKLGMEGTPNFRDFGGYETQDGRQVKWGYLFRSGQLSTLSDRDLELLASLELDLVCDFRREEEQASDPSRFPQQRQPRVASLPIIPGSNSRFFEEAEKPGGGQLEFERQAMFDFMVEINRDFAEGQRETYKRMFREILELEEARFLVHCAAGKDRTGFAAALVLQLWVFRGMW
;
A
#
# COMPACT_ATOMS: atom_id res chain seq x y z
N MET A 1 22.63 10.38 -15.68
CA MET A 1 22.41 9.21 -14.79
C MET A 1 20.96 9.17 -14.34
N LEU A 2 20.35 8.00 -14.32
CA LEU A 2 18.99 7.75 -13.82
C LEU A 2 18.88 8.08 -12.32
N ILE A 3 17.82 8.80 -11.95
CA ILE A 3 17.49 9.14 -10.56
C ILE A 3 16.48 8.11 -10.04
N SER A 4 16.92 7.24 -9.14
CA SER A 4 16.18 6.00 -8.81
C SER A 4 14.86 6.21 -8.08
N ASP A 5 14.76 7.23 -7.23
CA ASP A 5 13.57 7.62 -6.47
C ASP A 5 12.57 8.44 -7.32
N ALA A 6 13.00 8.90 -8.49
CA ALA A 6 12.17 9.64 -9.44
C ALA A 6 11.46 8.74 -10.48
N VAL A 7 11.57 7.41 -10.37
CA VAL A 7 10.83 6.48 -11.24
C VAL A 7 9.40 6.35 -10.74
N GLN A 8 8.44 6.69 -11.59
CA GLN A 8 7.00 6.58 -11.31
C GLN A 8 6.35 5.61 -12.28
N ILE A 9 5.60 4.66 -11.75
CA ILE A 9 4.87 3.67 -12.55
C ILE A 9 3.41 3.64 -12.09
N TRP A 10 2.50 3.77 -13.04
CA TRP A 10 1.08 3.58 -12.81
C TRP A 10 0.44 2.86 -13.97
N ARG A 11 -0.74 2.31 -13.70
CA ARG A 11 -1.53 1.59 -14.68
C ARG A 11 -2.85 2.28 -14.93
N ASP A 12 -3.20 2.42 -16.19
CA ASP A 12 -4.49 2.98 -16.57
C ASP A 12 -5.62 1.92 -16.53
N PRO A 13 -6.90 2.34 -16.64
CA PRO A 13 -8.02 1.39 -16.65
C PRO A 13 -7.99 0.39 -17.83
N GLY A 14 -7.34 0.72 -18.94
CA GLY A 14 -7.14 -0.18 -20.08
C GLY A 14 -6.11 -1.27 -19.80
N GLY A 15 -5.32 -1.10 -18.73
CA GLY A 15 -4.35 -2.07 -18.25
C GLY A 15 -2.92 -1.79 -18.70
N ASP A 16 -2.69 -0.68 -19.41
CA ASP A 16 -1.38 -0.27 -19.87
C ASP A 16 -0.60 0.41 -18.75
N TYR A 17 0.69 0.14 -18.72
CA TYR A 17 1.63 0.73 -17.78
C TYR A 17 2.24 1.98 -18.38
N HIS A 18 2.23 3.05 -17.61
CA HIS A 18 2.89 4.31 -17.88
C HIS A 18 4.06 4.42 -16.91
N ILE A 19 5.24 4.67 -17.46
CA ILE A 19 6.50 4.66 -16.73
C ILE A 19 7.19 5.98 -17.02
N GLU A 20 7.39 6.79 -16.01
CA GLU A 20 8.13 8.06 -16.09
C GLU A 20 9.38 7.98 -15.22
N TRP A 21 10.43 8.70 -15.60
CA TRP A 21 11.65 8.80 -14.82
C TRP A 21 12.30 10.18 -14.94
N GLN A 22 13.24 10.46 -14.06
CA GLN A 22 14.13 11.61 -14.18
C GLN A 22 15.58 11.15 -14.27
N SER A 23 16.40 11.99 -14.90
CA SER A 23 17.85 11.79 -15.01
C SER A 23 18.57 13.10 -14.72
N THR A 24 19.82 12.99 -14.27
CA THR A 24 20.68 14.16 -14.04
C THR A 24 20.98 14.96 -15.30
N GLU A 25 20.92 14.31 -16.47
CA GLU A 25 21.12 14.91 -17.79
C GLU A 25 19.89 14.59 -18.66
N PRO A 26 19.25 15.59 -19.30
CA PRO A 26 18.02 15.41 -20.09
C PRO A 26 18.14 14.38 -21.22
N ASP A 27 19.33 14.27 -21.82
CA ASP A 27 19.60 13.38 -22.95
C ASP A 27 20.02 11.96 -22.53
N THR A 28 19.95 11.63 -21.23
CA THR A 28 20.27 10.28 -20.74
C THR A 28 19.30 9.28 -21.37
N GLU A 29 19.82 8.36 -22.20
CA GLU A 29 19.00 7.27 -22.72
C GLU A 29 18.70 6.24 -21.63
N VAL A 30 17.42 5.84 -21.55
CA VAL A 30 16.93 4.83 -20.60
C VAL A 30 16.10 3.80 -21.37
N THR A 31 16.41 2.54 -21.11
CA THR A 31 15.67 1.38 -21.61
C THR A 31 14.71 0.89 -20.54
N VAL A 32 13.53 0.41 -20.96
CA VAL A 32 12.50 -0.11 -20.06
C VAL A 32 12.13 -1.52 -20.51
N GLU A 33 12.43 -2.49 -19.65
CA GLU A 33 12.20 -3.90 -19.89
C GLU A 33 11.26 -4.47 -18.82
N PRO A 34 10.05 -4.93 -19.18
CA PRO A 34 9.24 -5.72 -18.26
C PRO A 34 9.95 -7.06 -17.98
N LEU A 35 9.90 -7.52 -16.74
CA LEU A 35 10.40 -8.84 -16.38
C LEU A 35 9.39 -9.92 -16.80
N GLY A 36 9.61 -10.55 -17.95
CA GLY A 36 8.76 -11.60 -18.51
C GLY A 36 8.81 -11.65 -20.05
N ASP A 37 8.16 -12.64 -20.67
CA ASP A 37 8.24 -12.86 -22.13
C ASP A 37 7.18 -12.09 -22.94
N GLY A 38 7.58 -11.46 -24.04
CA GLY A 38 6.69 -11.14 -25.18
C GLY A 38 6.01 -9.77 -25.22
N VAL A 39 6.64 -8.70 -24.74
CA VAL A 39 5.98 -7.40 -24.51
C VAL A 39 6.36 -6.32 -25.52
N VAL A 40 5.42 -5.42 -25.83
CA VAL A 40 5.66 -4.25 -26.67
C VAL A 40 5.90 -3.01 -25.78
N THR A 41 7.11 -2.46 -25.87
CA THR A 41 7.49 -1.20 -25.23
C THR A 41 7.47 -0.07 -26.26
N HIS A 42 6.71 1.00 -25.98
CA HIS A 42 6.69 2.22 -26.78
C HIS A 42 7.37 3.35 -26.01
N ARG A 43 8.38 3.98 -26.62
CA ARG A 43 9.04 5.18 -26.05
C ARG A 43 8.18 6.41 -26.36
N GLU A 44 7.98 7.28 -25.36
CA GLU A 44 7.24 8.53 -25.52
C GLU A 44 8.17 9.74 -25.78
N GLU A 45 7.61 10.89 -26.16
CA GLU A 45 8.37 12.12 -26.50
C GLU A 45 8.98 12.83 -25.28
N SER A 46 8.45 12.58 -24.08
CA SER A 46 8.98 12.97 -22.77
C SER A 46 9.73 11.78 -22.15
N PRO A 47 10.66 11.90 -21.18
CA PRO A 47 11.28 10.73 -20.53
C PRO A 47 10.23 9.82 -19.89
N GLY A 48 9.77 8.88 -20.69
CA GLY A 48 8.65 8.02 -20.39
C GLY A 48 8.51 6.88 -21.40
N ALA A 49 7.88 5.82 -20.95
CA ALA A 49 7.57 4.65 -21.75
C ALA A 49 6.17 4.15 -21.41
N ARG A 50 5.49 3.65 -22.44
CA ARG A 50 4.25 2.91 -22.31
C ARG A 50 4.50 1.44 -22.60
N VAL A 51 4.01 0.58 -21.72
CA VAL A 51 4.07 -0.87 -21.86
C VAL A 51 2.67 -1.44 -21.88
N SER A 52 2.33 -2.10 -22.98
CA SER A 52 0.98 -2.60 -23.26
C SER A 52 0.98 -4.12 -23.45
N GLY A 53 -0.19 -4.74 -23.29
CA GLY A 53 -0.38 -6.18 -23.53
C GLY A 53 0.05 -7.10 -22.37
N LEU A 54 0.39 -6.53 -21.22
CA LEU A 54 0.70 -7.29 -20.02
C LEU A 54 -0.58 -7.85 -19.37
N PRO A 55 -0.60 -9.14 -18.94
CA PRO A 55 -1.76 -9.74 -18.27
C PRO A 55 -2.29 -8.92 -17.09
N LEU A 56 -3.61 -8.77 -16.99
CA LEU A 56 -4.25 -7.93 -15.96
C LEU A 56 -4.21 -8.54 -14.56
N GLY A 57 -4.30 -9.87 -14.45
CA GLY A 57 -4.32 -10.61 -13.18
C GLY A 57 -2.94 -10.86 -12.58
N ASN A 58 -1.86 -10.37 -13.20
CA ASN A 58 -0.51 -10.55 -12.70
C ASN A 58 0.10 -9.21 -12.31
N ARG A 59 0.98 -9.27 -11.31
CA ARG A 59 1.87 -8.17 -11.01
C ARG A 59 3.09 -8.19 -11.93
N HIS A 60 3.47 -7.01 -12.42
CA HIS A 60 4.62 -6.84 -13.32
C HIS A 60 5.66 -5.91 -12.70
N PHE A 61 6.93 -6.21 -13.01
CA PHE A 61 8.08 -5.42 -12.61
C PHE A 61 8.84 -4.96 -13.84
N PHE A 62 9.45 -3.79 -13.75
CA PHE A 62 10.14 -3.13 -14.85
C PHE A 62 11.58 -2.86 -14.44
N ARG A 63 12.51 -3.33 -15.26
CA ARG A 63 13.91 -2.95 -15.21
C ARG A 63 14.10 -1.71 -16.06
N LEU A 64 14.52 -0.62 -15.43
CA LEU A 64 14.98 0.58 -16.10
C LEU A 64 16.50 0.58 -16.09
N ARG A 65 17.14 0.73 -17.25
CA ARG A 65 18.61 0.80 -17.35
C ARG A 65 19.03 2.00 -18.18
N ASP A 66 19.90 2.83 -17.62
CA ASP A 66 20.48 3.96 -18.36
C ASP A 66 21.74 3.56 -19.15
N GLN A 67 22.12 4.42 -20.10
CA GLN A 67 23.32 4.24 -20.92
C GLN A 67 24.65 4.16 -20.14
N HIS A 68 24.66 4.58 -18.87
CA HIS A 68 25.84 4.54 -17.99
C HIS A 68 25.89 3.27 -17.13
N GLY A 69 24.92 2.37 -17.28
CA GLY A 69 24.84 1.10 -16.57
C GLY A 69 24.11 1.17 -15.22
N ASN A 70 23.51 2.30 -14.87
CA ASN A 70 22.65 2.38 -13.67
C ASN A 70 21.35 1.64 -13.93
N GLU A 71 20.91 0.84 -12.96
CA GLU A 71 19.71 0.01 -13.06
C GLU A 71 18.77 0.24 -11.88
N VAL A 72 17.48 0.31 -12.17
CA VAL A 72 16.41 0.41 -11.17
C VAL A 72 15.36 -0.65 -11.48
N LEU A 73 14.98 -1.43 -10.47
CA LEU A 73 13.83 -2.33 -10.54
C LEU A 73 12.64 -1.66 -9.84
N ALA A 74 11.57 -1.41 -10.60
CA ALA A 74 10.39 -0.73 -10.10
C ALA A 74 9.08 -1.42 -10.52
N SER A 75 8.00 -1.07 -9.83
CA SER A 75 6.64 -1.55 -10.08
C SER A 75 5.66 -0.43 -9.75
N GLU A 76 4.41 -0.58 -10.19
CA GLU A 76 3.34 0.29 -9.74
C GLU A 76 3.14 0.21 -8.22
N ARG A 77 3.00 1.38 -7.58
CA ARG A 77 2.74 1.44 -6.14
C ARG A 77 1.30 1.16 -5.80
N LYS A 78 0.36 1.77 -6.53
CA LYS A 78 -1.08 1.59 -6.32
C LYS A 78 -1.55 0.51 -7.28
N LEU A 79 -1.92 -0.64 -6.73
CA LEU A 79 -2.48 -1.72 -7.52
C LEU A 79 -3.93 -1.33 -7.82
N GLY A 80 -4.30 -1.29 -9.10
CA GLY A 80 -5.60 -0.86 -9.60
C GLY A 80 -6.74 -1.82 -9.30
N MET A 81 -6.84 -2.29 -8.04
CA MET A 81 -7.89 -3.19 -7.56
C MET A 81 -9.25 -2.48 -7.64
N GLU A 82 -10.27 -3.21 -8.06
CA GLU A 82 -11.63 -2.70 -8.25
C GLU A 82 -12.43 -2.74 -6.94
N GLY A 83 -12.33 -3.87 -6.24
CA GLY A 83 -13.12 -4.22 -5.08
C GLY A 83 -12.51 -3.84 -3.74
N THR A 84 -11.41 -3.07 -3.72
CA THR A 84 -10.83 -2.59 -2.46
C THR A 84 -10.18 -1.21 -2.63
N PRO A 85 -10.41 -0.27 -1.69
CA PRO A 85 -9.74 1.00 -1.75
C PRO A 85 -8.30 0.89 -1.25
N ASN A 86 -7.45 1.82 -1.72
CA ASN A 86 -6.12 2.06 -1.16
C ASN A 86 -5.17 0.84 -1.14
N PHE A 87 -5.32 -0.12 -2.06
CA PHE A 87 -4.35 -1.19 -2.21
C PHE A 87 -3.01 -0.67 -2.74
N ARG A 88 -1.95 -0.77 -1.95
CA ARG A 88 -0.63 -0.21 -2.27
C ARG A 88 0.50 -1.10 -1.76
N ASP A 89 1.61 -1.10 -2.50
CA ASP A 89 2.90 -1.61 -2.07
C ASP A 89 3.72 -0.51 -1.35
N PHE A 90 4.53 -0.90 -0.38
CA PHE A 90 5.48 -0.04 0.31
C PHE A 90 6.84 0.11 -0.39
N GLY A 91 7.17 -0.76 -1.34
CA GLY A 91 8.48 -0.81 -2.00
C GLY A 91 8.89 0.47 -2.73
N GLY A 92 10.18 0.67 -2.98
CA GLY A 92 10.72 1.81 -3.71
C GLY A 92 10.76 3.13 -2.94
N TYR A 93 10.46 3.15 -1.63
CA TYR A 93 10.84 4.29 -0.80
C TYR A 93 12.32 4.21 -0.46
N GLU A 94 13.04 5.31 -0.61
CA GLU A 94 14.44 5.42 -0.18
C GLU A 94 14.52 5.44 1.35
N THR A 95 15.51 4.74 1.89
CA THR A 95 15.81 4.70 3.32
C THR A 95 16.88 5.73 3.67
N GLN A 96 17.04 6.08 4.96
CA GLN A 96 18.01 7.11 5.36
C GLN A 96 19.47 6.73 5.08
N ASP A 97 19.75 5.43 4.95
CA ASP A 97 21.05 4.89 4.59
C ASP A 97 21.23 4.67 3.07
N GLY A 98 20.31 5.21 2.24
CA GLY A 98 20.42 5.18 0.77
C GLY A 98 20.03 3.84 0.13
N ARG A 99 19.41 2.93 0.88
CA ARG A 99 18.79 1.71 0.33
C ARG A 99 17.35 2.01 -0.11
N GLN A 100 16.66 1.00 -0.63
CA GLN A 100 15.24 1.09 -0.96
C GLN A 100 14.44 -0.01 -0.27
N VAL A 101 13.24 0.33 0.19
CA VAL A 101 12.27 -0.67 0.65
C VAL A 101 11.99 -1.64 -0.50
N LYS A 102 12.14 -2.94 -0.27
CA LYS A 102 11.96 -3.95 -1.31
C LYS A 102 10.52 -4.00 -1.81
N TRP A 103 10.33 -4.00 -3.12
CA TRP A 103 9.03 -4.20 -3.74
C TRP A 103 8.50 -5.61 -3.53
N GLY A 104 7.21 -5.74 -3.28
CA GLY A 104 6.49 -7.02 -3.25
C GLY A 104 6.50 -7.78 -1.95
N TYR A 105 6.93 -7.14 -0.87
CA TYR A 105 6.99 -7.76 0.46
C TYR A 105 5.97 -7.20 1.44
N LEU A 106 5.65 -5.91 1.35
CA LEU A 106 4.68 -5.30 2.25
C LEU A 106 3.65 -4.52 1.46
N PHE A 107 2.39 -4.76 1.82
CA PHE A 107 1.23 -4.15 1.22
C PHE A 107 0.31 -3.55 2.28
N ARG A 108 -0.49 -2.58 1.86
CA ARG A 108 -1.62 -2.04 2.62
C ARG A 108 -2.87 -2.00 1.76
N SER A 109 -4.04 -2.12 2.38
CA SER A 109 -5.32 -1.94 1.70
C SER A 109 -6.42 -1.49 2.64
N GLY A 110 -7.60 -1.22 2.09
CA GLY A 110 -8.86 -1.30 2.82
C GLY A 110 -9.37 -2.74 2.90
N GLN A 111 -10.66 -2.89 3.16
CA GLN A 111 -11.31 -4.19 3.30
C GLN A 111 -11.22 -5.02 2.02
N LEU A 112 -11.30 -6.35 2.17
CA LEU A 112 -11.13 -7.32 1.09
C LEU A 112 -12.43 -8.11 0.80
N SER A 113 -13.56 -7.72 1.39
CA SER A 113 -14.82 -8.45 1.22
C SER A 113 -15.43 -8.30 -0.17
N THR A 114 -15.11 -7.21 -0.87
CA THR A 114 -15.69 -6.84 -2.17
C THR A 114 -14.75 -7.05 -3.35
N LEU A 115 -13.60 -7.73 -3.16
CA LEU A 115 -12.66 -8.05 -4.24
C LEU A 115 -13.38 -8.75 -5.40
N SER A 116 -13.14 -8.30 -6.64
CA SER A 116 -13.62 -9.00 -7.84
C SER A 116 -12.83 -10.30 -8.09
N ASP A 117 -13.26 -11.12 -9.04
CA ASP A 117 -12.51 -12.34 -9.40
C ASP A 117 -11.13 -11.99 -10.00
N ARG A 118 -11.06 -10.89 -10.75
CA ARG A 118 -9.80 -10.30 -11.23
C ARG A 118 -8.91 -9.84 -10.07
N ASP A 119 -9.48 -9.20 -9.05
CA ASP A 119 -8.71 -8.80 -7.87
C ASP A 119 -8.17 -10.02 -7.12
N LEU A 120 -8.91 -11.13 -7.09
CA LEU A 120 -8.46 -12.38 -6.49
C LEU A 120 -7.31 -13.01 -7.27
N GLU A 121 -7.32 -12.95 -8.61
CA GLU A 121 -6.17 -13.35 -9.43
C GLU A 121 -4.94 -12.51 -9.12
N LEU A 122 -5.11 -11.18 -9.07
CA LEU A 122 -4.02 -10.27 -8.71
C LEU A 122 -3.50 -10.53 -7.30
N LEU A 123 -4.39 -10.72 -6.31
CA LEU A 123 -4.03 -11.04 -4.94
C LEU A 123 -3.29 -12.38 -4.84
N ALA A 124 -3.67 -13.37 -5.65
CA ALA A 124 -2.96 -14.65 -5.73
C ALA A 124 -1.52 -14.48 -6.23
N SER A 125 -1.31 -13.61 -7.23
CA SER A 125 0.03 -13.31 -7.76
C SER A 125 0.95 -12.61 -6.75
N LEU A 126 0.40 -12.01 -5.69
CA LEU A 126 1.18 -11.39 -4.62
C LEU A 126 1.74 -12.41 -3.62
N GLU A 127 1.25 -13.66 -3.65
CA GLU A 127 1.71 -14.75 -2.78
C GLU A 127 1.77 -14.36 -1.29
N LEU A 128 0.72 -13.69 -0.80
CA LEU A 128 0.67 -13.24 0.59
C LEU A 128 0.77 -14.42 1.56
N ASP A 129 1.60 -14.26 2.59
CA ASP A 129 1.81 -15.23 3.65
C ASP A 129 1.02 -14.87 4.90
N LEU A 130 0.93 -13.58 5.21
CA LEU A 130 0.25 -13.05 6.40
C LEU A 130 -0.59 -11.81 6.05
N VAL A 131 -1.81 -11.81 6.58
CA VAL A 131 -2.73 -10.67 6.55
C VAL A 131 -3.05 -10.26 7.98
N CYS A 132 -2.78 -9.00 8.32
CA CYS A 132 -3.17 -8.39 9.59
C CYS A 132 -4.45 -7.57 9.38
N ASP A 133 -5.57 -8.04 9.95
CA ASP A 133 -6.88 -7.37 9.87
C ASP A 133 -7.14 -6.53 11.12
N PHE A 134 -7.11 -5.20 10.98
CA PHE A 134 -7.37 -4.25 12.07
C PHE A 134 -8.84 -3.87 12.23
N ARG A 135 -9.73 -4.42 11.41
CA ARG A 135 -11.17 -4.17 11.54
C ARG A 135 -11.68 -4.71 12.86
N ARG A 136 -12.75 -4.11 13.39
CA ARG A 136 -13.44 -4.62 14.57
C ARG A 136 -14.04 -5.99 14.26
N GLU A 137 -14.27 -6.80 15.28
CA GLU A 137 -14.79 -8.17 15.09
C GLU A 137 -16.14 -8.16 14.36
N GLU A 138 -16.99 -7.16 14.61
CA GLU A 138 -18.29 -7.02 13.94
C GLU A 138 -18.13 -6.67 12.45
N GLU A 139 -17.15 -5.82 12.11
CA GLU A 139 -16.80 -5.50 10.72
C GLU A 139 -16.25 -6.76 10.01
N GLN A 140 -15.43 -7.56 10.69
CA GLN A 140 -14.89 -8.81 10.14
C GLN A 140 -15.98 -9.86 9.89
N ALA A 141 -16.92 -10.00 10.82
CA ALA A 141 -18.02 -10.95 10.74
C ALA A 141 -19.05 -10.56 9.67
N SER A 142 -19.38 -9.27 9.56
CA SER A 142 -20.37 -8.78 8.60
C SER A 142 -19.84 -8.81 7.17
N ASP A 143 -18.56 -8.46 7.00
CA ASP A 143 -17.89 -8.34 5.71
C ASP A 143 -16.62 -9.22 5.69
N PRO A 144 -16.74 -10.56 5.62
CA PRO A 144 -15.58 -11.44 5.64
C PRO A 144 -14.66 -11.18 4.44
N SER A 145 -13.35 -11.14 4.69
CA SER A 145 -12.34 -10.95 3.63
C SER A 145 -12.36 -12.12 2.65
N ARG A 146 -12.28 -11.83 1.35
CA ARG A 146 -12.09 -12.84 0.30
C ARG A 146 -10.61 -13.09 0.06
N PHE A 147 -10.24 -14.35 -0.13
CA PHE A 147 -8.87 -14.77 -0.44
C PHE A 147 -8.84 -15.79 -1.59
N PRO A 148 -7.72 -15.88 -2.34
CA PRO A 148 -7.51 -16.92 -3.34
C PRO A 148 -7.68 -18.33 -2.74
N GLN A 149 -8.37 -19.23 -3.44
CA GLN A 149 -8.62 -20.59 -2.94
C GLN A 149 -7.37 -21.46 -2.96
N GLN A 150 -6.47 -21.22 -3.91
CA GLN A 150 -5.27 -22.02 -4.16
C GLN A 150 -4.24 -21.88 -3.04
N ARG A 151 -4.12 -20.67 -2.47
CA ARG A 151 -3.22 -20.35 -1.36
C ARG A 151 -3.85 -19.25 -0.52
N GLN A 152 -4.36 -19.63 0.65
CA GLN A 152 -4.86 -18.66 1.63
C GLN A 152 -3.73 -18.23 2.57
N PRO A 153 -3.56 -16.91 2.81
CA PRO A 153 -2.61 -16.43 3.79
C PRO A 153 -3.06 -16.77 5.21
N ARG A 154 -2.11 -16.80 6.17
CA ARG A 154 -2.44 -16.74 7.60
C ARG A 154 -3.13 -15.40 7.86
N VAL A 155 -4.24 -15.40 8.61
CA VAL A 155 -4.92 -14.17 9.01
C VAL A 155 -4.71 -13.94 10.51
N ALA A 156 -4.05 -12.85 10.87
CA ALA A 156 -3.97 -12.35 12.23
C ALA A 156 -5.07 -11.31 12.44
N SER A 157 -6.11 -11.68 13.19
CA SER A 157 -7.14 -10.73 13.63
C SER A 157 -6.59 -9.88 14.78
N LEU A 158 -6.49 -8.58 14.53
CA LEU A 158 -5.85 -7.58 15.41
C LEU A 158 -6.78 -6.36 15.57
N PRO A 159 -8.01 -6.52 16.09
CA PRO A 159 -9.02 -5.47 16.07
C PRO A 159 -8.54 -4.20 16.80
N ILE A 160 -8.71 -3.05 16.13
CA ILE A 160 -8.46 -1.74 16.71
C ILE A 160 -9.79 -0.98 16.82
N ILE A 161 -10.15 -0.63 18.04
CA ILE A 161 -11.32 0.18 18.39
C ILE A 161 -10.81 1.50 18.97
N PRO A 162 -10.84 2.61 18.21
CA PRO A 162 -10.50 3.92 18.77
C PRO A 162 -11.48 4.27 19.89
N GLY A 163 -10.96 4.51 21.10
CA GLY A 163 -11.79 4.80 22.28
C GLY A 163 -12.55 6.13 22.20
N SER A 164 -12.15 7.04 21.30
CA SER A 164 -12.76 8.37 21.14
C SER A 164 -14.09 8.38 20.38
N ASN A 165 -14.45 7.28 19.68
CA ASN A 165 -15.67 7.23 18.87
C ASN A 165 -16.94 7.57 19.68
N SER A 166 -17.04 7.11 20.92
CA SER A 166 -18.22 7.32 21.76
C SER A 166 -18.47 8.79 22.09
N ARG A 167 -17.42 9.56 22.46
CA ARG A 167 -17.57 10.99 22.81
C ARG A 167 -18.03 11.84 21.64
N PHE A 168 -17.55 11.58 20.43
CA PHE A 168 -17.94 12.34 19.25
C PHE A 168 -19.40 12.11 18.88
N PHE A 169 -19.88 10.86 18.89
CA PHE A 169 -21.29 10.57 18.64
C PHE A 169 -22.20 11.16 19.73
N GLU A 170 -21.81 11.09 21.00
CA GLU A 170 -22.54 11.73 22.11
C GLU A 170 -22.60 13.27 21.99
N GLU A 171 -21.55 13.90 21.47
CA GLU A 171 -21.47 15.36 21.30
C GLU A 171 -22.25 15.84 20.07
N ALA A 172 -22.24 15.06 18.98
CA ALA A 172 -22.96 15.34 17.74
C ALA A 172 -24.49 15.20 17.88
N GLU A 173 -24.98 14.41 18.85
CA GLU A 173 -26.41 14.25 19.14
C GLU A 173 -27.01 15.40 19.99
N LYS A 174 -26.20 16.36 20.47
CA LYS A 174 -26.70 17.50 21.26
C LYS A 174 -27.46 18.51 20.36
N PRO A 175 -28.69 18.92 20.70
CA PRO A 175 -29.45 19.86 19.88
C PRO A 175 -28.85 21.28 19.93
N GLY A 176 -28.52 21.85 18.77
CA GLY A 176 -27.95 23.20 18.65
C GLY A 176 -26.83 23.37 17.61
N GLY A 177 -26.43 22.30 16.92
CA GLY A 177 -25.38 22.27 15.90
C GLY A 177 -25.75 23.06 14.64
N GLY A 178 -25.52 24.38 14.69
CA GLY A 178 -25.68 25.28 13.56
C GLY A 178 -24.43 26.13 13.38
N GLN A 179 -23.33 25.52 12.91
CA GLN A 179 -22.22 26.21 12.23
C GLN A 179 -21.22 25.16 11.69
N LEU A 180 -21.13 25.04 10.36
CA LEU A 180 -20.21 24.15 9.64
C LEU A 180 -18.73 24.23 10.08
N GLU A 181 -18.29 25.40 10.58
CA GLU A 181 -16.93 25.57 11.11
C GLU A 181 -16.73 24.88 12.46
N PHE A 182 -17.74 24.91 13.34
CA PHE A 182 -17.73 24.18 14.61
C PHE A 182 -17.69 22.66 14.37
N GLU A 183 -18.43 22.17 13.38
CA GLU A 183 -18.43 20.77 12.96
C GLU A 183 -17.07 20.32 12.40
N ARG A 184 -16.40 21.20 11.61
CA ARG A 184 -15.05 20.94 11.09
C ARG A 184 -14.00 20.87 12.19
N GLN A 185 -14.02 21.80 13.14
CA GLN A 185 -13.07 21.81 14.25
C GLN A 185 -13.29 20.61 15.17
N ALA A 186 -14.54 20.28 15.49
CA ALA A 186 -14.87 19.08 16.28
C ALA A 186 -14.39 17.80 15.60
N MET A 187 -14.58 17.67 14.28
CA MET A 187 -14.07 16.54 13.51
C MET A 187 -12.53 16.49 13.51
N PHE A 188 -11.86 17.64 13.39
CA PHE A 188 -10.41 17.72 13.48
C PHE A 188 -9.90 17.24 14.84
N ASP A 189 -10.47 17.77 15.93
CA ASP A 189 -10.08 17.39 17.29
C ASP A 189 -10.35 15.91 17.57
N PHE A 190 -11.47 15.40 17.08
CA PHE A 190 -11.79 13.97 17.12
C PHE A 190 -10.75 13.10 16.40
N MET A 191 -10.34 13.49 15.19
CA MET A 191 -9.29 12.77 14.46
C MET A 191 -7.94 12.86 15.17
N VAL A 192 -7.63 13.97 15.84
CA VAL A 192 -6.43 14.10 16.69
C VAL A 192 -6.49 13.13 17.86
N GLU A 193 -7.63 13.03 18.55
CA GLU A 193 -7.82 12.08 19.64
C GLU A 193 -7.70 10.63 19.19
N ILE A 194 -8.27 10.27 18.02
CA ILE A 194 -8.08 8.95 17.41
C ILE A 194 -6.59 8.66 17.19
N ASN A 195 -5.84 9.60 16.62
CA ASN A 195 -4.41 9.40 16.36
C ASN A 195 -3.61 9.28 17.65
N ARG A 196 -3.98 10.01 18.71
CA ARG A 196 -3.39 9.84 20.04
C ARG A 196 -3.68 8.46 20.61
N ASP A 197 -4.91 7.97 20.47
CA ASP A 197 -5.28 6.61 20.89
C ASP A 197 -4.51 5.54 20.09
N PHE A 198 -4.26 5.72 18.80
CA PHE A 198 -3.40 4.80 18.06
C PHE A 198 -1.98 4.71 18.65
N ALA A 199 -1.41 5.84 19.07
CA ALA A 199 -0.08 5.88 19.67
C ALA A 199 -0.04 5.31 21.10
N GLU A 200 -1.08 5.58 21.90
CA GLU A 200 -1.08 5.32 23.35
C GLU A 200 -2.02 4.19 23.78
N GLY A 201 -3.20 4.06 23.18
CA GLY A 201 -4.16 3.00 23.47
C GLY A 201 -3.86 1.69 22.74
N GLN A 202 -3.38 1.78 21.49
CA GLN A 202 -3.30 0.62 20.59
C GLN A 202 -1.89 0.02 20.44
N ARG A 203 -0.96 0.42 21.32
CA ARG A 203 0.45 0.00 21.29
C ARG A 203 0.64 -1.51 21.32
N GLU A 204 -0.09 -2.24 22.16
CA GLU A 204 0.05 -3.71 22.22
C GLU A 204 -0.45 -4.39 20.93
N THR A 205 -1.46 -3.83 20.25
CA THR A 205 -1.94 -4.34 18.96
C THR A 205 -0.90 -4.16 17.87
N TYR A 206 -0.29 -2.97 17.76
CA TYR A 206 0.80 -2.75 16.79
C TYR A 206 2.06 -3.55 17.13
N LYS A 207 2.38 -3.73 18.42
CA LYS A 207 3.46 -4.63 18.85
C LYS A 207 3.19 -6.07 18.45
N ARG A 208 1.94 -6.54 18.58
CA ARG A 208 1.54 -7.87 18.09
C ARG A 208 1.68 -7.96 16.57
N MET A 209 1.25 -6.95 15.81
CA MET A 209 1.49 -6.89 14.36
C MET A 209 2.97 -7.11 14.02
N PHE A 210 3.89 -6.39 14.67
CA PHE A 210 5.33 -6.58 14.43
C PHE A 210 5.82 -7.98 14.81
N ARG A 211 5.30 -8.58 15.88
CA ARG A 211 5.64 -9.98 16.23
C ARG A 211 5.20 -10.95 15.14
N GLU A 212 3.96 -10.83 14.67
CA GLU A 212 3.42 -11.69 13.60
C GLU A 212 4.24 -11.56 12.30
N ILE A 213 4.72 -10.34 11.99
CA ILE A 213 5.60 -10.07 10.85
C ILE A 213 6.98 -10.70 11.03
N LEU A 214 7.60 -10.50 12.20
CA LEU A 214 8.97 -10.96 12.49
C LEU A 214 9.07 -12.48 12.72
N GLU A 215 7.96 -13.15 12.98
CA GLU A 215 7.88 -14.61 13.08
C GLU A 215 8.11 -15.33 11.75
N LEU A 216 7.91 -14.64 10.62
CA LEU A 216 8.01 -15.23 9.28
C LEU A 216 9.23 -14.65 8.54
N GLU A 217 10.15 -15.53 8.15
CA GLU A 217 11.30 -15.18 7.31
C GLU A 217 10.88 -15.06 5.85
N GLU A 218 11.38 -14.04 5.15
CA GLU A 218 11.14 -13.79 3.71
C GLU A 218 9.66 -13.79 3.27
N ALA A 219 8.75 -13.49 4.19
CA ALA A 219 7.31 -13.52 3.94
C ALA A 219 6.77 -12.22 3.35
N ARG A 220 5.59 -12.33 2.73
CA ARG A 220 4.83 -11.22 2.13
C ARG A 220 3.60 -10.89 2.96
N PHE A 221 3.44 -9.61 3.28
CA PHE A 221 2.53 -9.15 4.31
C PHE A 221 1.53 -8.13 3.79
N LEU A 222 0.28 -8.22 4.23
CA LEU A 222 -0.74 -7.21 4.00
C LEU A 222 -1.30 -6.71 5.34
N VAL A 223 -1.29 -5.40 5.56
CA VAL A 223 -1.97 -4.76 6.69
C VAL A 223 -3.21 -4.02 6.19
N HIS A 224 -4.38 -4.23 6.80
CA HIS A 224 -5.59 -3.55 6.34
C HIS A 224 -6.58 -3.20 7.47
N CYS A 225 -7.50 -2.31 7.14
CA CYS A 225 -8.65 -1.96 7.97
C CYS A 225 -9.87 -1.79 7.04
N ALA A 226 -10.88 -1.01 7.42
CA ALA A 226 -12.03 -0.76 6.55
C ALA A 226 -11.67 0.04 5.28
N ALA A 227 -11.17 1.28 5.46
CA ALA A 227 -10.84 2.17 4.34
C ALA A 227 -9.36 2.13 3.91
N GLY A 228 -8.51 1.46 4.70
CA GLY A 228 -7.07 1.46 4.48
C GLY A 228 -6.43 2.83 4.66
N LYS A 229 -6.97 3.66 5.55
CA LYS A 229 -6.55 5.05 5.80
C LYS A 229 -5.94 5.23 7.19
N ASP A 230 -6.74 5.11 8.25
CA ASP A 230 -6.35 5.54 9.61
C ASP A 230 -5.56 4.46 10.36
N ARG A 231 -6.23 3.38 10.81
CA ARG A 231 -5.59 2.21 11.46
C ARG A 231 -4.41 1.66 10.64
N THR A 232 -4.66 1.45 9.34
CA THR A 232 -3.65 1.00 8.38
C THR A 232 -2.58 2.06 8.11
N GLY A 233 -2.93 3.35 8.10
CA GLY A 233 -1.96 4.42 7.86
C GLY A 233 -1.01 4.60 9.02
N PHE A 234 -1.50 4.46 10.25
CA PHE A 234 -0.66 4.46 11.43
C PHE A 234 0.29 3.27 11.43
N ALA A 235 -0.21 2.05 11.12
CA ALA A 235 0.63 0.88 10.93
C ALA A 235 1.71 1.11 9.86
N ALA A 236 1.31 1.67 8.72
CA ALA A 236 2.22 1.99 7.62
C ALA A 236 3.32 2.98 8.03
N ALA A 237 2.95 4.03 8.78
CA ALA A 237 3.88 5.02 9.29
C ALA A 237 4.89 4.39 10.26
N LEU A 238 4.44 3.52 11.18
CA LEU A 238 5.34 2.80 12.09
C LEU A 238 6.31 1.89 11.33
N VAL A 239 5.82 1.14 10.34
CA VAL A 239 6.66 0.23 9.56
C VAL A 239 7.71 1.01 8.78
N LEU A 240 7.31 2.05 8.04
CA LEU A 240 8.25 2.90 7.34
C LEU A 240 9.22 3.58 8.31
N GLN A 241 8.76 4.10 9.45
CA GLN A 241 9.63 4.73 10.44
C GLN A 241 10.64 3.75 11.03
N LEU A 242 10.32 2.47 11.19
CA LEU A 242 11.31 1.50 11.67
C LEU A 242 12.24 1.06 10.54
N TRP A 243 11.74 0.84 9.34
CA TRP A 243 12.52 0.27 8.25
C TRP A 243 13.37 1.30 7.52
N VAL A 244 12.83 2.50 7.23
CA VAL A 244 13.57 3.62 6.64
C VAL A 244 14.66 4.14 7.58
N PHE A 245 14.49 4.02 8.89
CA PHE A 245 15.44 4.56 9.87
C PHE A 245 16.38 3.52 10.48
N ARG A 246 16.08 2.21 10.38
CA ARG A 246 16.93 1.16 10.98
C ARG A 246 17.46 0.12 10.01
N GLY A 247 17.13 0.21 8.73
CA GLY A 247 17.79 -0.59 7.71
C GLY A 247 17.57 -2.10 7.85
N MET A 248 16.39 -2.51 8.34
CA MET A 248 15.99 -3.90 8.33
C MET A 248 15.54 -4.27 6.91
N TRP A 249 16.18 -5.30 6.36
CA TRP A 249 16.14 -5.82 4.98
C TRP A 249 17.08 -5.13 3.99
#